data_AF-A0A8S3D1N8-F1
#
_entry.id   AF-A0A8S3D1N8-F1
#
_cell.length_a   1.000
_cell.length_b   1.000
_cell.length_c   1.000
_cell.angle_alpha   90.00
_cell.angle_beta   90.00
_cell.angle_gamma   90.00
#
_symmetry.space_group_name_H-M   'P 1'
#
loop_
_entity.id
_entity.type
_entity.pdbx_description
1 polymer ?
#
loop_
_entity_poly.entity_id
_entity_poly.type
_entity_poly.pdbx_seq_one_letter_code
_entity_poly.pdbx_strand_id
1 'polypeptide(L)'
;KTHQSNATYTSEELALVKRILSEENLQNVLLNRNKEKSNDRNDIEQTFEDIMKILKATVAPSANEAIKKVERAYRLICKEL
;
A
#
# COMPACT_ATOMS: atom_id res chain seq x y z
N LYS A 1 13.94 -32.15 13.21
CA LYS A 1 14.26 -30.75 12.80
C LYS A 1 12.95 -30.11 12.36
N THR A 2 12.43 -29.17 13.13
CA THR A 2 11.21 -28.42 12.81
C THR A 2 11.43 -27.66 11.51
N HIS A 3 10.71 -28.05 10.45
CA HIS A 3 10.63 -27.26 9.23
C HIS A 3 9.83 -25.98 9.56
N GLN A 4 10.54 -24.91 9.91
CA GLN A 4 9.97 -23.56 9.83
C GLN A 4 9.76 -23.28 8.35
N SER A 5 8.50 -23.29 7.92
CA SER A 5 8.12 -22.76 6.62
C SER A 5 8.59 -21.30 6.56
N ASN A 6 9.69 -21.05 5.86
CA ASN A 6 10.14 -19.68 5.58
C ASN A 6 9.03 -19.04 4.74
N ALA A 7 8.22 -18.19 5.37
CA ALA A 7 7.28 -17.35 4.66
C ALA A 7 8.08 -16.61 3.58
N THR A 8 7.76 -16.90 2.32
CA THR A 8 8.41 -16.30 1.16
C THR A 8 7.38 -15.41 0.52
N TYR A 9 7.72 -14.14 0.32
CA TYR A 9 6.83 -13.17 -0.33
C TYR A 9 6.73 -13.45 -1.83
N THR A 10 5.62 -13.05 -2.46
CA THR A 10 5.46 -13.21 -3.91
C THR A 10 6.19 -12.10 -4.67
N SER A 11 6.51 -12.34 -5.95
CA SER A 11 7.06 -11.30 -6.83
C SER A 11 6.16 -10.08 -6.94
N GLU A 12 4.85 -10.27 -6.85
CA GLU A 12 3.83 -9.21 -6.89
C GLU A 12 3.84 -8.36 -5.61
N GLU A 13 3.96 -9.00 -4.45
CA GLU A 13 4.09 -8.30 -3.16
C GLU A 13 5.37 -7.45 -3.11
N LEU A 14 6.49 -8.01 -3.57
CA LEU A 14 7.75 -7.26 -3.65
C LEU A 14 7.65 -6.09 -4.63
N ALA A 15 6.99 -6.27 -5.77
CA ALA A 15 6.78 -5.21 -6.76
C ALA A 15 5.92 -4.08 -6.18
N LEU A 16 4.87 -4.41 -5.42
CA LEU A 16 4.02 -3.42 -4.74
C LEU A 16 4.82 -2.62 -3.70
N VAL A 17 5.60 -3.29 -2.84
CA VAL A 17 6.45 -2.63 -1.85
C VAL A 17 7.44 -1.69 -2.53
N LYS A 18 8.13 -2.16 -3.57
CA LYS A 18 9.07 -1.33 -4.34
C LYS A 18 8.39 -0.12 -4.95
N ARG A 19 7.21 -0.29 -5.56
CA ARG A 19 6.45 0.81 -6.17
C ARG A 19 6.06 1.87 -5.14
N ILE A 20 5.55 1.46 -3.98
CA ILE A 20 5.19 2.38 -2.90
C ILE A 20 6.41 3.15 -2.41
N LEU A 21 7.54 2.47 -2.23
CA LEU A 21 8.77 3.09 -1.77
C LEU A 21 9.38 4.04 -2.81
N SER A 22 9.29 3.71 -4.10
CA SER A 22 9.80 4.55 -5.19
C SER A 22 8.91 5.75 -5.51
N GLU A 23 7.61 5.67 -5.22
CA GLU A 23 6.67 6.74 -5.58
C GLU A 23 6.90 7.99 -4.71
N GLU A 24 7.29 9.12 -5.32
CA GLU A 24 7.45 10.39 -4.61
C GLU A 24 6.11 10.94 -4.12
N ASN A 25 5.05 10.78 -4.92
CA ASN A 25 3.69 11.19 -4.58
C ASN A 25 2.72 10.01 -4.52
N LEU A 26 2.59 9.42 -3.33
CA LEU A 26 1.64 8.34 -3.07
C LEU A 26 0.18 8.75 -3.23
N GLN A 27 -0.15 10.04 -3.29
CA GLN A 27 -1.50 10.47 -3.67
C GLN A 27 -1.85 9.94 -5.06
N ASN A 28 -0.90 9.87 -6.00
CA ASN A 28 -1.16 9.27 -7.31
C ASN A 28 -1.48 7.78 -7.22
N VAL A 29 -0.91 7.04 -6.27
CA VAL A 29 -1.21 5.61 -6.09
C VAL A 29 -2.60 5.41 -5.48
N LEU A 30 -2.99 6.28 -4.55
CA LEU A 30 -4.28 6.22 -3.87
C LEU A 30 -5.43 6.83 -4.70
N LEU A 31 -5.14 7.83 -5.54
CA LEU A 31 -6.14 8.56 -6.33
C LEU A 31 -6.25 8.06 -7.79
N ASN A 32 -5.16 7.62 -8.43
CA ASN A 32 -5.21 7.19 -9.85
C ASN A 32 -5.56 5.71 -10.06
N ARG A 33 -5.93 4.96 -9.02
CA ARG A 33 -6.37 3.56 -9.20
C ARG A 33 -7.71 3.50 -9.96
N ASN A 34 -8.55 4.54 -9.83
CA ASN A 34 -9.74 4.74 -10.64
C ASN A 34 -9.54 5.95 -11.57
N LYS A 35 -9.35 5.69 -12.87
CA LYS A 35 -9.31 6.75 -13.92
C LYS A 35 -10.65 7.48 -14.07
N GLU A 36 -11.72 6.94 -13.51
CA GLU A 36 -13.03 7.57 -13.43
C GLU A 36 -13.13 8.30 -12.09
N LYS A 37 -13.09 9.63 -12.18
CA LYS A 37 -13.03 10.58 -11.08
C LYS A 37 -14.13 10.34 -10.06
N SER A 38 -13.71 9.84 -8.92
CA SER A 38 -14.39 10.01 -7.67
C SER A 38 -13.29 10.21 -6.64
N ASN A 39 -13.02 11.47 -6.27
CA ASN A 39 -12.26 11.78 -5.06
C ASN A 39 -13.13 11.52 -3.82
N ASP A 40 -14.11 10.61 -3.93
CA ASP A 40 -14.94 10.21 -2.82
C ASP A 40 -14.03 9.53 -1.81
N ARG A 41 -14.17 10.00 -0.57
CA ARG A 41 -13.43 9.49 0.57
C ARG A 41 -13.56 7.96 0.68
N ASN A 42 -14.70 7.40 0.29
CA ASN A 42 -14.95 5.96 0.31
C ASN A 42 -14.04 5.19 -0.65
N ASP A 43 -13.81 5.69 -1.87
CA ASP A 43 -12.95 5.01 -2.85
C ASP A 43 -11.47 5.04 -2.44
N ILE A 44 -11.06 6.15 -1.82
CA ILE A 44 -9.72 6.35 -1.28
C ILE A 44 -9.50 5.44 -0.07
N GLU A 45 -10.48 5.36 0.82
CA GLU A 45 -10.47 4.45 1.98
C GLU A 45 -10.41 2.99 1.54
N GLN A 46 -11.22 2.59 0.57
CA GLN A 46 -11.21 1.22 0.05
C GLN A 46 -9.86 0.87 -0.61
N THR A 47 -9.27 1.79 -1.39
CA THR A 47 -7.94 1.59 -1.97
C THR A 47 -6.86 1.51 -0.90
N PHE A 48 -6.95 2.33 0.15
CA PHE A 48 -6.05 2.27 1.29
C PHE A 48 -6.15 0.92 2.01
N GLU A 49 -7.36 0.45 2.32
CA GLU A 49 -7.58 -0.83 3.00
C GLU A 49 -7.05 -2.01 2.19
N ASP A 50 -7.28 -2.03 0.88
CA ASP A 50 -6.75 -3.06 -0.03
C ASP A 50 -5.22 -3.14 0.03
N ILE A 51 -4.55 -1.99 -0.11
CA ILE A 51 -3.08 -1.92 -0.08
C ILE A 51 -2.57 -2.35 1.30
N MET A 52 -3.20 -1.88 2.38
CA MET A 52 -2.82 -2.24 3.75
C MET A 52 -3.02 -3.73 4.04
N LYS A 53 -4.07 -4.36 3.49
CA LYS A 53 -4.30 -5.79 3.62
C LYS A 53 -3.15 -6.59 2.99
N ILE A 54 -2.70 -6.21 1.80
CA ILE A 54 -1.57 -6.87 1.12
C ILE A 54 -0.27 -6.61 1.90
N LEU A 55 -0.01 -5.37 2.30
CA LEU A 55 1.22 -5.00 3.00
C LEU A 55 1.34 -5.61 4.41
N LYS A 56 0.22 -5.82 5.12
CA LYS A 56 0.22 -6.50 6.43
C LYS A 56 0.34 -8.01 6.30
N ALA A 57 -0.10 -8.58 5.18
CA ALA A 57 0.02 -10.01 4.91
C ALA A 57 1.41 -10.38 4.38
N THR A 58 2.10 -9.46 3.69
CA THR A 58 3.42 -9.75 3.13
C THR A 58 4.51 -9.75 4.20
N VAL A 59 5.48 -10.64 4.02
CA VAL A 59 6.73 -10.72 4.78
C VAL A 59 7.90 -10.07 4.02
N ALA A 60 7.60 -9.32 2.96
CA ALA A 60 8.61 -8.65 2.16
C ALA A 60 9.47 -7.70 3.01
N PRO A 61 10.79 -7.64 2.75
CA PRO A 61 11.64 -6.64 3.39
C PRO A 61 11.10 -5.24 3.09
N SER A 62 11.19 -4.35 4.08
CA SER A 62 10.64 -2.98 4.02
C SER A 62 9.11 -2.87 3.84
N ALA A 63 8.33 -3.95 4.02
CA ALA A 63 6.87 -3.87 4.06
C ALA A 63 6.38 -2.87 5.14
N ASN A 64 7.02 -2.86 6.31
CA ASN A 64 6.73 -1.90 7.38
C ASN A 64 7.01 -0.45 6.98
N GLU A 65 8.02 -0.19 6.15
CA GLU A 65 8.31 1.15 5.64
C GLU A 65 7.26 1.57 4.61
N ALA A 66 6.87 0.65 3.73
CA ALA A 66 5.77 0.85 2.78
C ALA A 66 4.45 1.17 3.50
N ILE A 67 4.13 0.43 4.58
CA ILE A 67 2.95 0.69 5.43
C ILE A 67 2.97 2.13 5.95
N LYS A 68 4.06 2.55 6.62
CA LYS A 68 4.18 3.91 7.18
C LYS A 68 4.00 4.98 6.10
N LYS A 69 4.54 4.74 4.90
CA LYS A 69 4.46 5.67 3.78
C LYS A 69 3.01 5.79 3.27
N VAL A 70 2.31 4.67 3.12
CA VAL A 70 0.88 4.62 2.72
C VAL A 70 -0.01 5.28 3.77
N GLU A 71 0.18 4.98 5.07
CA GLU A 71 -0.56 5.62 6.16
C GLU A 71 -0.38 7.13 6.18
N ARG A 72 0.86 7.62 5.96
CA ARG A 72 1.13 9.05 5.89
C ARG A 72 0.40 9.69 4.71
N ALA A 73 0.44 9.06 3.53
CA ALA A 73 -0.23 9.57 2.35
C ALA A 73 -1.75 9.64 2.53
N TYR A 74 -2.37 8.57 3.04
CA TYR A 74 -3.81 8.54 3.33
C TYR A 74 -4.23 9.64 4.31
N ARG A 75 -3.49 9.82 5.41
CA ARG A 75 -3.76 10.90 6.38
C ARG A 75 -3.65 12.30 5.78
N LEU A 76 -2.72 12.51 4.84
CA LEU A 76 -2.59 13.81 4.16
C LEU A 76 -3.80 14.06 3.28
N ILE A 77 -4.21 13.08 2.47
CA ILE A 77 -5.39 13.19 1.61
C ILE A 77 -6.66 13.46 2.43
N CYS A 78 -6.88 12.71 3.52
CA CYS A 78 -8.06 12.92 4.38
C CYS A 78 -8.07 14.24 5.14
N LYS A 79 -6.94 14.94 5.26
CA LYS A 79 -6.89 16.31 5.82
C LYS A 79 -7.23 17.39 4.78
N GLU A 80 -7.04 17.09 3.50
CA GLU A 80 -7.26 18.01 2.37
C GLU A 80 -8.69 17.93 1.81
N LEU A 81 -9.45 16.89 2.16
CA LEU A 81 -10.87 16.69 1.87
C LEU A 81 -11.77 17.27 2.97
#